data_AF-A0A927MKG0-F1
#
_entry.id   AF-A0A927MKG0-F1
#
_cell.length_a   1.000
_cell.length_b   1.000
_cell.length_c   1.000
_cell.angle_alpha   90.00
_cell.angle_beta   90.00
_cell.angle_gamma   90.00
#
_symmetry.space_group_name_H-M   'P 1'
#
loop_
_entity.id
_entity.type
_entity.pdbx_description
1 polymer ?
#
loop_
_entity_poly.entity_id
_entity_poly.type
_entity_poly.pdbx_seq_one_letter_code
_entity_poly.pdbx_strand_id
1 'polypeptide(L)' 'MNYKVLIANGDKLIDKRIVGVGDISISDGAYLLYDRAGGLIFTAPFDSVIYIASS' A
#
# COMPACT_ATOMS: atom_id res chain seq x y z
N MET A 1 -0.61 10.14 -6.27
CA MET A 1 -1.82 9.30 -6.37
C MET A 1 -2.29 8.97 -4.97
N ASN A 2 -3.58 8.69 -4.80
CA ASN A 2 -4.15 8.31 -3.51
C ASN A 2 -4.65 6.87 -3.60
N TYR A 3 -4.40 6.07 -2.57
CA TYR A 3 -4.76 4.67 -2.53
C TYR A 3 -5.64 4.38 -1.33
N LYS A 4 -6.60 3.49 -1.52
CA LYS A 4 -7.29 2.83 -0.42
C LYS A 4 -6.72 1.41 -0.34
N VAL A 5 -6.17 1.06 0.82
CA VAL A 5 -5.54 -0.23 1.05
C VAL A 5 -6.36 -0.99 2.08
N LEU A 6 -6.74 -2.21 1.72
CA LEU A 6 -7.35 -3.18 2.61
C LEU A 6 -6.32 -4.27 2.90
N ILE A 7 -5.96 -4.42 4.17
CA ILE A 7 -5.00 -5.42 4.63
C ILE A 7 -5.77 -6.46 5.43
N ALA A 8 -5.73 -7.72 4.98
CA ALA A 8 -6.29 -8.84 5.70
C ALA A 8 -5.17 -9.57 6.44
N ASN A 9 -5.25 -9.63 7.78
CA ASN A 9 -4.31 -10.37 8.62
C ASN A 9 -5.10 -11.26 9.58
N GLY A 10 -5.32 -12.51 9.17
CA GLY A 10 -6.24 -13.43 9.85
C GLY A 10 -7.65 -12.84 9.88
N ASP A 11 -8.25 -12.76 11.08
CA ASP A 11 -9.60 -12.21 11.27
C ASP A 11 -9.64 -10.67 11.30
N LYS A 12 -8.49 -9.99 11.18
CA LYS A 12 -8.40 -8.53 11.23
C LYS A 12 -8.34 -7.95 9.82
N LEU A 13 -9.28 -7.05 9.54
CA LEU A 13 -9.26 -6.21 8.35
C LEU A 13 -8.86 -4.78 8.73
N ILE A 14 -7.81 -4.27 8.10
CA ILE A 14 -7.38 -2.88 8.26
C ILE A 14 -7.73 -2.11 6.99
N ASP A 15 -8.56 -1.08 7.13
CA ASP A 15 -8.87 -0.12 6.07
C ASP A 15 -8.04 1.15 6.28
N LYS A 16 -7.16 1.47 5.33
CA LYS A 16 -6.29 2.63 5.40
C LYS A 16 -6.26 3.39 4.07
N ARG A 17 -6.45 4.71 4.15
CA ARG A 17 -6.19 5.62 3.04
C ARG A 17 -4.74 6.09 3.08
N ILE A 18 -4.08 6.03 1.93
CA ILE A 18 -2.71 6.48 1.72
C ILE A 18 -2.74 7.60 0.69
N VAL A 19 -2.20 8.75 1.06
CA VAL A 19 -2.23 9.94 0.24
C VAL A 19 -0.82 10.28 -0.22
N GLY A 20 -0.70 10.87 -1.40
CA GLY A 20 0.58 11.41 -1.87
C GLY A 20 1.59 10.38 -2.41
N VAL A 21 1.14 9.18 -2.80
CA VAL A 21 2.03 8.18 -3.42
C VAL A 21 2.58 8.72 -4.74
N GLY A 22 3.89 8.77 -4.84
CA GLY A 22 4.66 9.13 -6.03
C GLY A 22 5.09 7.92 -6.84
N ASP A 23 5.49 6.83 -6.16
CA ASP A 23 6.00 5.62 -6.78
C ASP A 23 5.56 4.35 -6.04
N ILE A 24 5.50 3.23 -6.76
CA ILE A 24 5.16 1.91 -6.22
C ILE A 24 6.18 0.89 -6.74
N SER A 25 6.78 0.16 -5.81
CA SER A 25 7.68 -0.95 -6.10
C SER A 25 7.20 -2.22 -5.41
N ILE A 26 7.62 -3.37 -5.94
CA ILE A 26 7.43 -4.68 -5.32
C ILE A 26 8.83 -5.28 -5.13
N SER A 27 9.20 -5.56 -3.88
CA SER A 27 10.47 -6.20 -3.52
C SER A 27 10.25 -7.16 -2.37
N ASP A 28 10.95 -8.31 -2.40
CA ASP A 28 10.95 -9.31 -1.33
C ASP A 28 9.56 -9.72 -0.84
N GLY A 29 8.60 -9.77 -1.78
CA GLY A 29 7.23 -10.14 -1.45
C GLY A 29 6.45 -9.08 -0.66
N ALA A 30 6.80 -7.80 -0.78
CA ALA A 30 6.03 -6.70 -0.23
C ALA A 30 5.83 -5.60 -1.28
N TYR A 31 4.67 -4.94 -1.19
CA TYR A 31 4.46 -3.66 -1.84
C TYR A 31 5.10 -2.55 -1.04
N LEU A 32 5.78 -1.66 -1.74
CA LEU A 32 6.47 -0.51 -1.19
C LEU A 32 5.92 0.74 -1.88
N LEU A 33 5.26 1.60 -1.10
CA LEU A 33 4.67 2.85 -1.58
C LEU A 33 5.53 4.01 -1.10
N TYR A 34 6.04 4.79 -2.06
CA TYR A 34 6.90 5.94 -1.80
C TYR A 34 6.14 7.24 -2.10
N ASP A 35 6.43 8.29 -1.35
CA ASP A 35 6.03 9.65 -1.71
C ASP A 35 6.90 10.21 -2.85
N ARG A 36 6.61 11.43 -3.30
CA ARG A 36 7.36 12.10 -4.37
C ARG A 36 8.79 12.52 -3.99
N ALA A 37 9.11 12.56 -2.69
CA ALA A 37 10.45 12.84 -2.19
C ALA A 37 11.29 11.55 -2.04
N GLY A 38 10.73 10.39 -2.36
CA GLY A 38 11.37 9.08 -2.19
C GLY A 38 11.24 8.50 -0.78
N GLY A 39 10.44 9.12 0.10
CA GLY A 39 10.17 8.59 1.43
C GLY A 39 9.22 7.40 1.38
N LEU A 40 9.54 6.31 2.09
CA LEU A 40 8.63 5.16 2.23
C LEU A 40 7.48 5.54 3.15
N ILE A 41 6.26 5.56 2.62
CA ILE A 41 5.06 5.96 3.37
C ILE A 41 4.15 4.79 3.71
N PHE A 42 4.33 3.64 3.06
CA PHE A 42 3.61 2.42 3.37
C PHE A 42 4.30 1.16 2.84
N THR A 43 4.16 0.07 3.59
CA THR A 43 4.58 -1.28 3.18
C THR A 43 3.59 -2.32 3.68
N ALA A 44 3.37 -3.35 2.88
CA ALA A 44 2.61 -4.54 3.27
C ALA A 44 2.96 -5.76 2.38
N PRO A 45 2.91 -6.99 2.92
CA PRO A 45 3.14 -8.22 2.14
C PRO A 45 2.20 -8.35 0.93
N PHE A 46 2.66 -8.88 -0.20
CA PHE A 46 1.84 -8.94 -1.43
C PHE A 46 0.61 -9.85 -1.32
N ASP A 47 0.71 -10.88 -0.49
CA ASP A 47 -0.32 -11.89 -0.23
C ASP A 47 -1.43 -11.38 0.71
N SER A 48 -1.20 -10.25 1.37
CA SER A 48 -2.07 -9.71 2.42
C SER A 48 -2.88 -8.48 1.97
N VAL A 49 -2.71 -8.03 0.72
CA VAL A 49 -3.20 -6.72 0.25
C VAL A 49 -4.10 -6.84 -0.98
N ILE A 50 -5.33 -6.34 -0.86
CA ILE A 50 -6.21 -6.06 -1.99
C ILE A 50 -6.06 -4.58 -2.36
N TYR A 51 -5.51 -4.30 -3.55
CA TYR A 51 -5.43 -2.95 -4.10
C TYR A 51 -6.70 -2.59 -4.84
N ILE A 52 -7.34 -1.48 -4.46
CA ILE A 52 -8.36 -0.82 -5.27
C ILE A 52 -7.83 0.56 -5.63
N ALA A 53 -7.32 0.70 -6.86
CA ALA A 53 -7.02 2.01 -7.41
C ALA A 53 -8.35 2.76 -7.62
N SER A 54 -8.53 3.88 -6.93
CA SER A 54 -9.63 4.81 -7.19
C SER A 54 -9.09 5.91 -8.08
N SER A 55 -9.71 6.06 -9.26
CA SER A 55 -9.65 7.28 -10.08
C SER A 55 -10.10 8.49 -9.30
#